data_AF-A0A8H4HK56-F1
#
_entry.id   AF-A0A8H4HK56-F1
#
_cell.length_a   1.000
_cell.length_b   1.000
_cell.length_c   1.000
_cell.angle_alpha   90.00
_cell.angle_beta   90.00
_cell.angle_gamma   90.00
#
_symmetry.space_group_name_H-M   'P 1'
#
loop_
_entity.id
_entity.type
_entity.pdbx_description
1 polymer ?
#
loop_
_entity_poly.entity_id
_entity_poly.type
_entity_poly.pdbx_seq_one_letter_code
_entity_poly.pdbx_strand_id
1 'polypeptide(L)'
;MFVSVGPSAFTVSGLVTMAAHAKRCFPDDFMGNGALAANILEVVVNFACLWLWGLAIFFFFIATFAHWSTIGPGRMNFSMAWFSFVFPNTALITATFAIGNAFSCKPILIIGCAMIFPLILMYIFVFYMMIRAIVLRQIMWPQKGEDKDEGGFEINRTKPETPGEQTPV
;
A
#
# COMPACT_ATOMS: atom_id res chain seq x y z
N MET A 1 2.89 -0.97 8.87
CA MET A 1 2.84 -0.35 7.52
C MET A 1 1.68 -0.93 6.71
N PHE A 2 1.15 -0.20 5.72
CA PHE A 2 -0.05 -0.60 4.95
C PHE A 2 0.28 -1.22 3.57
N VAL A 3 1.56 -1.49 3.28
CA VAL A 3 2.03 -1.97 1.96
C VAL A 3 1.30 -3.23 1.49
N SER A 4 0.91 -4.14 2.40
CA SER A 4 0.18 -5.37 2.09
C SER A 4 -1.22 -5.16 1.51
N VAL A 5 -1.85 -4.00 1.72
CA VAL A 5 -3.17 -3.67 1.15
C VAL A 5 -3.09 -3.51 -0.38
N GLY A 6 -1.98 -2.94 -0.86
CA GLY A 6 -1.83 -2.48 -2.24
C GLY A 6 -1.98 -3.58 -3.29
N PRO A 7 -1.21 -4.69 -3.24
CA PRO A 7 -1.21 -5.70 -4.29
C PRO A 7 -2.60 -6.25 -4.61
N SER A 8 -3.38 -6.57 -3.58
CA SER A 8 -4.72 -7.11 -3.74
C SER A 8 -5.69 -6.06 -4.32
N ALA A 9 -5.67 -4.84 -3.78
CA ALA A 9 -6.54 -3.77 -4.24
C ALA A 9 -6.26 -3.29 -5.67
N PHE A 10 -4.98 -3.14 -6.05
CA PHE A 10 -4.62 -2.82 -7.43
C PHE A 10 -5.03 -3.91 -8.41
N THR A 11 -4.91 -5.18 -8.00
CA THR A 11 -5.37 -6.32 -8.81
C THR A 11 -6.88 -6.24 -9.05
N VAL A 12 -7.68 -5.94 -8.01
CA VAL A 12 -9.13 -5.75 -8.15
C VAL A 12 -9.44 -4.63 -9.14
N SER A 13 -8.85 -3.45 -8.95
CA SER A 13 -9.10 -2.32 -9.83
C SER A 13 -8.74 -2.63 -11.29
N GLY A 14 -7.60 -3.29 -11.52
CA GLY A 14 -7.18 -3.65 -12.86
C GLY A 14 -8.11 -4.67 -13.50
N LEU A 15 -8.34 -5.80 -12.83
CA LEU A 15 -9.14 -6.90 -13.37
C LEU A 15 -10.58 -6.50 -13.64
N VAL A 16 -11.25 -5.81 -12.70
CA VAL A 16 -12.65 -5.37 -12.88
C VAL A 16 -12.77 -4.40 -14.05
N THR A 17 -11.86 -3.43 -14.18
CA THR A 17 -11.90 -2.48 -15.30
C THR A 17 -11.61 -3.15 -16.64
N MET A 18 -10.67 -4.10 -16.70
CA MET A 18 -10.41 -4.87 -17.93
C MET A 18 -11.62 -5.75 -18.30
N ALA A 19 -12.23 -6.40 -17.32
CA ALA A 19 -13.40 -7.24 -17.50
C ALA A 19 -14.61 -6.46 -18.05
N ALA A 20 -14.88 -5.27 -17.53
CA ALA A 20 -15.94 -4.37 -18.03
C ALA A 20 -15.72 -3.94 -19.50
N HIS A 21 -14.50 -4.06 -20.01
CA HIS A 21 -14.16 -3.77 -21.41
C HIS A 21 -13.94 -5.03 -22.26
N ALA A 22 -14.15 -6.24 -21.72
CA ALA A 22 -13.87 -7.49 -22.41
C ALA A 22 -14.60 -7.60 -23.76
N LYS A 23 -15.87 -7.15 -23.82
CA LYS A 23 -16.69 -7.20 -25.04
C LYS A 23 -16.12 -6.38 -26.20
N ARG A 24 -15.36 -5.32 -25.90
CA ARG A 24 -14.66 -4.52 -26.94
C ARG A 24 -13.43 -5.24 -27.49
N CYS A 25 -12.84 -6.14 -26.71
CA CYS A 25 -11.56 -6.78 -27.04
C CYS A 25 -11.74 -8.17 -27.67
N PHE A 26 -12.87 -8.84 -27.43
CA PHE A 26 -13.09 -10.21 -27.90
C PHE A 26 -13.58 -10.21 -29.36
N PRO A 27 -12.94 -10.98 -30.26
CA PRO A 27 -13.46 -11.22 -31.61
C PRO A 27 -14.86 -11.86 -31.57
N ASP A 28 -15.71 -11.59 -32.56
CA ASP A 28 -17.09 -12.09 -32.59
C ASP A 28 -17.20 -13.62 -32.52
N ASP A 29 -16.25 -14.34 -33.13
CA ASP A 29 -16.18 -15.81 -33.15
C ASP A 29 -15.31 -16.41 -32.01
N PHE A 30 -14.89 -15.59 -31.05
CA PHE A 30 -14.09 -16.07 -29.92
C PHE A 30 -14.87 -17.09 -29.10
N MET A 31 -14.35 -18.32 -29.00
CA MET A 31 -15.03 -19.46 -28.36
C MET A 31 -16.45 -19.71 -28.92
N GLY A 32 -16.67 -19.43 -30.20
CA GLY A 32 -17.95 -19.59 -30.91
C GLY A 32 -19.02 -18.53 -30.62
N ASN A 33 -18.81 -17.67 -29.60
CA ASN A 33 -19.61 -16.48 -29.36
C ASN A 33 -18.82 -15.52 -28.43
N GLY A 34 -18.08 -14.60 -29.02
CA GLY A 34 -17.20 -13.69 -28.28
C GLY A 34 -17.94 -12.77 -27.32
N ALA A 35 -19.14 -12.31 -27.70
CA ALA A 35 -19.97 -11.48 -26.84
C ALA A 35 -20.42 -12.23 -25.58
N LEU A 36 -20.82 -13.51 -25.72
CA LEU A 36 -21.19 -14.35 -24.59
C LEU A 36 -19.97 -14.67 -23.72
N ALA A 37 -18.83 -15.03 -24.32
CA ALA A 37 -17.60 -15.30 -23.60
C ALA A 37 -17.14 -14.09 -22.77
N ALA A 38 -17.26 -12.88 -23.32
CA ALA A 38 -16.95 -11.64 -22.61
C ALA A 38 -17.88 -11.42 -21.39
N ASN A 39 -19.19 -11.62 -21.55
CA ASN A 39 -20.15 -11.50 -20.44
C ASN A 39 -19.85 -12.53 -19.33
N ILE A 40 -19.52 -13.77 -19.70
CA ILE A 40 -19.17 -14.82 -18.73
C ILE A 40 -17.89 -14.44 -17.99
N LEU A 41 -16.86 -13.98 -18.71
CA LEU A 41 -15.61 -13.53 -18.11
C LEU A 41 -15.86 -12.40 -17.12
N GLU A 42 -16.68 -11.41 -17.49
CA GLU A 42 -17.00 -10.27 -16.64
C GLU A 42 -17.62 -10.72 -15.30
N VAL A 43 -18.61 -11.62 -15.35
CA VAL A 43 -19.23 -12.18 -14.15
C VAL A 43 -18.20 -12.92 -13.30
N VAL A 44 -17.40 -13.81 -13.89
CA VAL A 44 -16.39 -14.60 -13.15
C VAL A 44 -15.36 -13.70 -12.49
N VAL A 45 -14.84 -12.70 -13.22
CA VAL A 45 -13.85 -11.75 -12.71
C VAL A 45 -14.43 -10.91 -11.59
N ASN A 46 -15.67 -10.41 -11.71
CA ASN A 46 -16.32 -9.61 -10.68
C ASN A 46 -16.45 -10.37 -9.35
N PHE A 47 -16.89 -11.64 -9.39
CA PHE A 47 -16.98 -12.48 -8.18
C PHE A 47 -15.61 -12.87 -7.61
N ALA A 48 -14.62 -13.17 -8.46
CA ALA A 48 -13.25 -13.43 -7.99
C ALA A 48 -12.62 -12.19 -7.33
N CYS A 49 -12.85 -11.01 -7.90
CA CYS A 49 -12.37 -9.75 -7.35
C CYS A 49 -13.06 -9.35 -6.05
N LEU A 50 -14.27 -9.85 -5.77
CA LEU A 50 -14.93 -9.64 -4.49
C LEU A 50 -14.14 -10.27 -3.33
N TRP A 51 -13.54 -11.44 -3.55
CA TRP A 51 -12.64 -12.08 -2.57
C TRP A 51 -11.34 -11.30 -2.37
N LEU A 52 -10.73 -10.84 -3.45
CA LEU A 52 -9.51 -10.01 -3.38
C LEU A 52 -9.79 -8.66 -2.70
N TRP A 53 -10.94 -8.04 -2.97
CA TRP A 53 -11.36 -6.83 -2.28
C TRP A 53 -11.52 -7.08 -0.76
N GLY A 54 -12.14 -8.20 -0.38
CA GLY A 54 -12.20 -8.64 1.01
C GLY A 54 -10.82 -8.85 1.65
N LEU A 55 -9.87 -9.43 0.92
CA LEU A 55 -8.48 -9.61 1.37
C LEU A 55 -7.76 -8.26 1.58
N ALA A 56 -7.98 -7.29 0.69
CA ALA A 56 -7.43 -5.95 0.85
C ALA A 56 -7.98 -5.25 2.11
N ILE A 57 -9.30 -5.36 2.36
CA ILE A 57 -9.95 -4.85 3.57
C ILE A 57 -9.37 -5.54 4.83
N PHE A 58 -9.18 -6.86 4.78
CA PHE A 58 -8.59 -7.61 5.87
C PHE A 58 -7.18 -7.09 6.23
N PHE A 59 -6.30 -6.93 5.23
CA PHE A 59 -4.98 -6.36 5.47
C PHE A 59 -5.02 -4.91 5.94
N PHE A 60 -6.01 -4.12 5.51
CA PHE A 60 -6.21 -2.77 5.98
C PHE A 60 -6.51 -2.74 7.48
N PHE A 61 -7.40 -3.63 7.95
CA PHE A 61 -7.68 -3.74 9.39
C PHE A 61 -6.46 -4.22 10.17
N ILE A 62 -5.76 -5.26 9.72
CA ILE A 62 -4.52 -5.72 10.37
C ILE A 62 -3.52 -4.57 10.48
N ALA A 63 -3.29 -3.84 9.38
CA ALA A 63 -2.36 -2.71 9.38
C ALA A 63 -2.81 -1.61 10.35
N THR A 64 -4.10 -1.29 10.40
CA THR A 64 -4.65 -0.28 11.31
C THR A 64 -4.43 -0.66 12.77
N PHE A 65 -4.80 -1.88 13.17
CA PHE A 65 -4.61 -2.37 14.55
C PHE A 65 -3.14 -2.54 14.92
N ALA A 66 -2.28 -2.95 13.98
CA ALA A 66 -0.84 -3.05 14.20
C ALA A 66 -0.20 -1.69 14.48
N HIS A 67 -0.71 -0.60 13.89
CA HIS A 67 -0.19 0.74 14.23
C HIS A 67 -0.65 1.21 15.61
N TRP A 68 -1.83 0.78 16.07
CA TRP A 68 -2.34 1.17 17.39
C TRP A 68 -1.36 0.85 18.53
N SER A 69 -0.67 -0.29 18.45
CA SER A 69 0.35 -0.69 19.45
C SER A 69 1.61 0.19 19.43
N THR A 70 1.85 0.92 18.34
CA THR A 70 3.05 1.75 18.11
C THR A 70 2.80 3.26 18.26
N ILE A 71 1.56 3.69 18.47
CA ILE A 71 1.22 5.11 18.69
C ILE A 71 1.78 5.54 20.07
N GLY A 72 2.72 6.48 20.06
CA GLY A 72 3.26 7.09 21.28
C GLY A 72 4.32 8.17 21.01
N PRO A 73 4.53 9.14 21.92
CA PRO A 73 5.51 10.21 21.75
C PRO A 73 6.92 9.65 21.57
N GLY A 74 7.64 10.11 20.54
CA GLY A 74 9.04 9.76 20.29
C GLY A 74 9.30 8.35 19.74
N ARG A 75 8.26 7.57 19.41
CA ARG A 75 8.42 6.16 19.00
C ARG A 75 8.65 5.94 17.50
N MET A 76 8.37 6.94 16.65
CA MET A 76 8.60 6.82 15.21
C MET A 76 9.26 8.07 14.65
N ASN A 77 10.47 7.92 14.11
CA ASN A 77 11.05 8.91 13.22
C ASN A 77 10.39 8.81 11.85
N PHE A 78 10.30 9.94 11.16
CA PHE A 78 9.80 9.94 9.79
C PHE A 78 10.75 9.13 8.89
N SER A 79 10.17 8.30 8.03
CA SER A 79 10.86 7.64 6.93
C SER A 79 9.98 7.69 5.68
N MET A 80 10.57 7.52 4.50
CA MET A 80 9.81 7.53 3.24
C MET A 80 8.71 6.45 3.21
N ALA A 81 8.86 5.37 3.96
CA ALA A 81 7.86 4.32 4.09
C ALA A 81 6.54 4.79 4.74
N TRP A 82 6.47 5.98 5.34
CA TRP A 82 5.21 6.59 5.78
C TRP A 82 4.25 6.87 4.61
N PHE A 83 4.73 7.03 3.38
CA PHE A 83 3.84 7.11 2.21
C PHE A 83 3.03 5.82 2.00
N SER A 84 3.39 4.71 2.64
CA SER A 84 2.52 3.52 2.70
C SER A 84 1.18 3.79 3.40
N PHE A 85 1.03 4.81 4.23
CA PHE A 85 -0.28 5.20 4.77
C PHE A 85 -1.24 5.74 3.70
N VAL A 86 -0.72 6.13 2.52
CA VAL A 86 -1.49 6.79 1.47
C VAL A 86 -1.62 5.90 0.23
N PHE A 87 -0.49 5.44 -0.33
CA PHE A 87 -0.47 4.80 -1.65
C PHE A 87 -1.30 3.49 -1.72
N PRO A 88 -1.08 2.48 -0.86
CA PRO A 88 -1.91 1.28 -0.78
C PRO A 88 -3.39 1.55 -0.50
N ASN A 89 -3.68 2.56 0.34
CA ASN A 89 -5.05 2.90 0.71
C ASN A 89 -5.79 3.60 -0.43
N THR A 90 -5.07 4.34 -1.29
CA THR A 90 -5.63 4.86 -2.55
C THR A 90 -6.11 3.71 -3.43
N ALA A 91 -5.30 2.65 -3.56
CA ALA A 91 -5.69 1.44 -4.29
C ALA A 91 -6.96 0.79 -3.72
N LEU A 92 -7.06 0.71 -2.39
CA LEU A 92 -8.24 0.17 -1.72
C LEU A 92 -9.51 0.97 -2.03
N ILE A 93 -9.41 2.31 -2.08
CA ILE A 93 -10.54 3.16 -2.46
C ILE A 93 -10.92 2.92 -3.94
N THR A 94 -9.93 2.88 -4.84
CA THR A 94 -10.18 2.60 -6.27
C THR A 94 -10.84 1.22 -6.45
N ALA A 95 -10.37 0.20 -5.74
CA ALA A 95 -10.97 -1.13 -5.74
C ALA A 95 -12.40 -1.11 -5.22
N THR A 96 -12.67 -0.35 -4.15
CA THR A 96 -14.02 -0.17 -3.59
C THR A 96 -14.97 0.46 -4.62
N PHE A 97 -14.52 1.47 -5.37
CA PHE A 97 -15.32 2.03 -6.46
C PHE A 97 -15.51 1.06 -7.63
N ALA A 98 -14.47 0.31 -8.01
CA ALA A 98 -14.55 -0.68 -9.08
C ALA A 98 -15.61 -1.75 -8.74
N ILE A 99 -15.58 -2.30 -7.53
CA ILE A 99 -16.58 -3.26 -7.03
C ILE A 99 -17.97 -2.60 -6.93
N GLY A 100 -18.07 -1.39 -6.39
CA GLY A 100 -19.34 -0.68 -6.28
C GLY A 100 -20.02 -0.48 -7.63
N ASN A 101 -19.26 -0.16 -8.68
CA ASN A 101 -19.78 -0.02 -10.04
C ASN A 101 -20.11 -1.39 -10.66
N ALA A 102 -19.22 -2.38 -10.55
CA ALA A 102 -19.42 -3.72 -11.11
C ALA A 102 -20.69 -4.40 -10.58
N PHE A 103 -21.01 -4.21 -9.30
CA PHE A 103 -22.22 -4.77 -8.67
C PHE A 103 -23.39 -3.79 -8.61
N SER A 104 -23.28 -2.61 -9.23
CA SER A 104 -24.30 -1.55 -9.19
C SER A 104 -24.77 -1.20 -7.76
N CYS A 105 -23.84 -1.21 -6.81
CA CYS A 105 -24.12 -1.10 -5.37
C CYS A 105 -23.83 0.31 -4.85
N LYS A 106 -24.88 1.16 -4.78
CA LYS A 106 -24.80 2.54 -4.27
C LYS A 106 -24.17 2.66 -2.86
N PRO A 107 -24.49 1.79 -1.88
CA PRO A 107 -23.86 1.87 -0.55
C PRO A 107 -22.33 1.74 -0.59
N ILE A 108 -21.79 0.84 -1.42
CA ILE A 108 -20.32 0.66 -1.55
C ILE A 108 -19.68 1.91 -2.14
N LEU A 109 -20.32 2.57 -3.11
CA LEU A 109 -19.83 3.82 -3.69
C LEU A 109 -19.81 4.95 -2.64
N ILE A 110 -20.82 5.03 -1.78
CA ILE A 110 -20.85 6.00 -0.67
C ILE A 110 -19.71 5.75 0.31
N ILE A 111 -19.44 4.48 0.66
CA ILE A 111 -18.30 4.11 1.51
C ILE A 111 -16.98 4.52 0.86
N GLY A 112 -16.80 4.22 -0.44
CA GLY A 112 -15.61 4.64 -1.19
C GLY A 112 -15.41 6.15 -1.14
N CYS A 113 -16.49 6.93 -1.29
CA CYS A 113 -16.46 8.39 -1.16
C CYS A 113 -16.06 8.84 0.25
N ALA A 114 -16.65 8.22 1.29
CA ALA A 114 -16.30 8.51 2.68
C ALA A 114 -14.83 8.21 3.01
N MET A 115 -14.24 7.17 2.42
CA MET A 115 -12.83 6.80 2.61
C MET A 115 -11.84 7.83 2.05
N ILE A 116 -12.26 8.67 1.08
CA ILE A 116 -11.38 9.69 0.48
C ILE A 116 -10.99 10.75 1.51
N PHE A 117 -11.91 11.19 2.37
CA PHE A 117 -11.65 12.24 3.35
C PHE A 117 -10.50 11.93 4.31
N PRO A 118 -10.49 10.79 5.05
CA PRO A 118 -9.37 10.45 5.91
C PRO A 118 -8.07 10.20 5.13
N LEU A 119 -8.16 9.71 3.89
CA LEU A 119 -6.97 9.53 3.05
C LEU A 119 -6.30 10.87 2.69
N ILE A 120 -7.09 11.87 2.31
CA ILE A 120 -6.58 13.23 2.03
C ILE A 120 -5.95 13.84 3.28
N LEU A 121 -6.61 13.72 4.44
CA LEU A 121 -6.05 14.21 5.71
C LEU A 121 -4.73 13.51 6.04
N MET A 122 -4.66 12.19 5.86
CA MET A 122 -3.45 11.40 6.05
C MET A 122 -2.34 11.83 5.09
N TYR A 123 -2.67 12.11 3.82
CA TYR A 123 -1.71 12.61 2.84
C TYR A 123 -1.10 13.95 3.26
N ILE A 124 -1.95 14.92 3.64
CA ILE A 124 -1.49 16.24 4.12
C ILE A 124 -0.59 16.07 5.35
N PHE A 125 -0.97 15.19 6.28
CA PHE A 125 -0.18 14.90 7.48
C PHE A 125 1.19 14.30 7.17
N VAL A 126 1.25 13.24 6.35
CA VAL A 126 2.51 12.59 5.95
C VAL A 126 3.40 13.57 5.18
N PHE A 127 2.81 14.37 4.28
CA PHE A 127 3.54 15.37 3.51
C PHE A 127 4.12 16.48 4.40
N TYR A 128 3.35 16.98 5.37
CA TYR A 128 3.85 17.93 6.36
C TYR A 128 5.02 17.35 7.18
N MET A 129 4.90 16.10 7.65
CA MET A 129 5.97 15.43 8.38
C MET A 129 7.22 15.20 7.53
N MET A 130 7.05 14.96 6.23
CA MET A 130 8.17 14.90 5.28
C MET A 130 8.90 16.25 5.23
N ILE A 131 8.18 17.37 5.03
CA ILE A 131 8.80 18.70 5.01
C ILE A 131 9.54 18.98 6.32
N ARG A 132 8.91 18.68 7.46
CA ARG A 132 9.54 18.81 8.78
C ARG A 132 10.81 17.96 8.89
N ALA A 133 10.80 16.73 8.40
CA ALA A 133 11.95 15.84 8.41
C ALA A 133 13.11 16.36 7.54
N ILE A 134 12.80 17.00 6.40
CA ILE A 134 13.79 17.67 5.55
C ILE A 134 14.42 18.85 6.31
N VAL A 135 13.59 19.73 6.89
CA VAL A 135 14.05 20.91 7.63
C VAL A 135 14.92 20.51 8.83
N LEU A 136 14.54 19.44 9.53
CA LEU A 136 15.30 18.89 10.67
C LEU A 136 16.49 17.99 10.25
N ARG A 137 16.77 17.88 8.94
CA ARG A 137 17.87 17.06 8.39
C ARG A 137 17.82 15.59 8.85
N GLN A 138 16.60 15.07 9.02
CA GLN A 138 16.35 13.67 9.38
C GLN A 138 16.43 12.75 8.15
N ILE A 139 16.11 13.30 6.97
CA ILE A 139 16.19 12.65 5.66
C ILE A 139 16.99 13.55 4.70
N MET A 140 17.53 12.96 3.61
CA MET A 140 18.41 13.66 2.66
C MET A 140 19.62 14.34 3.32
N TRP A 141 20.19 13.68 4.32
CA TRP A 141 21.39 14.13 5.02
C TRP A 141 22.36 12.95 5.19
N PRO A 142 23.68 13.14 5.04
CA PRO A 142 24.65 12.04 5.13
C PRO A 142 24.51 11.25 6.45
N GLN A 143 24.58 9.92 6.36
CA GLN A 143 24.48 8.99 7.51
C GLN A 143 23.16 9.10 8.31
N LYS A 144 22.07 9.60 7.69
CA LYS A 144 20.73 9.71 8.29
C LYS A 144 19.67 9.14 7.34
N GLY A 145 18.53 8.73 7.90
CA GLY A 145 17.44 8.13 7.13
C GLY A 145 17.82 6.75 6.57
N GLU A 146 17.56 6.54 5.27
CA GLU A 146 17.90 5.31 4.52
C GLU A 146 19.40 5.17 4.27
N ASP A 147 20.16 6.27 4.21
CA ASP A 147 21.60 6.28 3.90
C ASP A 147 22.50 5.96 5.11
N LYS A 148 21.93 5.39 6.18
CA LYS A 148 22.68 5.05 7.40
C LYS A 148 23.67 3.91 7.19
N ASP A 149 23.28 2.93 6.37
CA ASP A 149 24.00 1.66 6.24
C ASP A 149 24.55 1.42 4.82
N GLU A 150 24.33 2.34 3.87
CA GLU A 150 24.62 2.13 2.43
C GLU A 150 25.78 2.97 1.87
N GLY A 151 26.24 3.99 2.59
CA GLY A 151 27.20 4.98 2.05
C GLY A 151 28.69 4.63 2.12
N GLY A 152 29.07 3.39 2.47
CA GLY A 152 30.50 2.99 2.57
C GLY A 152 31.32 3.81 3.58
N PHE A 153 30.65 4.51 4.50
CA PHE A 153 31.30 5.31 5.53
C PHE A 153 31.96 4.36 6.55
N GLU A 154 33.30 4.29 6.53
CA GLU A 154 34.12 3.61 7.54
C GLU A 154 33.67 4.02 8.95
N ILE A 155 32.93 3.14 9.61
CA ILE A 155 32.56 3.32 11.00
C ILE A 155 33.84 3.09 11.79
N ASN A 156 34.56 4.17 12.14
CA ASN A 156 35.58 4.14 13.18
C ASN A 156 34.91 3.82 14.52
N ARG A 157 34.42 2.58 14.67
CA ARG A 157 34.03 2.00 15.94
C ARG A 157 35.35 1.79 16.68
N THR A 158 35.65 2.71 17.59
CA THR A 158 36.53 2.42 18.71
C THR A 158 36.01 1.15 19.37
N LYS A 159 36.63 0.01 19.07
CA LYS A 159 36.44 -1.22 19.85
C LYS A 159 36.84 -0.86 21.28
N PRO A 160 35.98 -1.08 22.29
CA PRO A 160 36.49 -1.08 23.66
C PRO A 160 37.54 -2.18 23.73
N GLU A 161 38.77 -1.84 24.05
CA GLU A 161 39.78 -2.83 24.39
C GLU A 161 39.25 -3.63 25.58
N THR A 162 39.00 -4.93 25.37
CA THR A 162 38.73 -5.86 26.45
C THR A 162 40.02 -5.99 27.26
N PRO A 163 40.11 -5.52 28.51
CA PRO A 163 41.29 -5.73 29.31
C PRO A 163 41.25 -7.18 29.80
N GLY A 164 42.11 -8.05 29.26
CA GLY A 164 42.40 -9.32 29.91
C GLY A 164 42.44 -10.59 29.05
N GLU A 165 42.85 -10.53 27.78
CA GLU A 165 43.34 -11.75 27.12
C GLU A 165 44.85 -11.86 27.38
N GLN A 166 45.19 -12.39 28.56
CA GLN A 166 46.53 -12.90 28.82
C GLN A 166 46.73 -14.14 27.95
N THR A 167 47.65 -14.05 27.00
CA THR A 167 48.19 -15.21 26.27
C THR A 167 48.87 -16.16 27.27
N PRO A 168 48.48 -17.45 27.35
CA PRO A 168 49.36 -18.46 27.92
C PRO A 168 50.43 -18.82 26.87
N VAL A 169 51.67 -18.68 27.32
CA VAL A 169 52.97 -19.19 26.81
C VAL A 169 52.96 -20.10 25.57
#